data_AF-A0ABD6E9L5-F1
#
_entry.id   AF-A0ABD6E9L5-F1
#
_cell.length_a   1.000
_cell.length_b   1.000
_cell.length_c   1.000
_cell.angle_alpha   90.00
_cell.angle_beta   90.00
_cell.angle_gamma   90.00
#
_symmetry.space_group_name_H-M   'P 1'
#
loop_
_entity.id
_entity.type
_entity.pdbx_description
1 polymer ?
#
loop_
_entity_poly.entity_id
_entity_poly.type
_entity_poly.pdbx_seq_one_letter_code
_entity_poly.pdbx_strand_id
1 'polypeptide(L)'
;MPRTGRFRRFIKEYSESQKTDKISFIPPFFILILEIILITHALIENNIFVIWLTLILVIISIIEIIFVAREIHEHYLSSNFDRELTIRLDDFIIEKNEKNVQKIVEIFINEHPNYETNRNEIYHIACQIMETHKKELWEKTLEIRLKKYVLKNSNYSMREILDNFMDKFPEYKKYPGRVYPIVAKMIEKYTKN
;
A
#
# COMPACT_ATOMS: atom_id res chain seq x y z
N MET A 1 36.55 -8.94 -1.65
CA MET A 1 35.74 -10.16 -1.45
C MET A 1 34.26 -9.81 -1.55
N PRO A 2 33.56 -10.02 -2.70
CA PRO A 2 32.26 -9.41 -2.96
C PRO A 2 31.07 -10.39 -3.14
N ARG A 3 31.13 -11.64 -2.66
CA ARG A 3 30.10 -12.66 -2.98
C ARG A 3 28.93 -12.79 -2.00
N THR A 4 29.05 -12.33 -0.75
CA THR A 4 27.97 -12.46 0.27
C THR A 4 27.00 -11.28 0.34
N GLY A 5 27.26 -10.19 -0.39
CA GLY A 5 26.42 -8.99 -0.36
C GLY A 5 25.04 -9.16 -1.01
N ARG A 6 24.93 -10.00 -2.06
CA ARG A 6 23.68 -10.22 -2.78
C ARG A 6 22.66 -11.00 -1.95
N PHE A 7 23.10 -12.05 -1.27
CA PHE A 7 22.21 -12.86 -0.43
C PHE A 7 21.69 -12.07 0.78
N ARG A 8 22.56 -11.24 1.38
CA ARG A 8 22.17 -10.35 2.48
C ARG A 8 21.18 -9.25 2.06
N ARG A 9 21.33 -8.71 0.85
CA ARG A 9 20.34 -7.78 0.27
C ARG A 9 19.01 -8.49 0.03
N PHE A 10 19.04 -9.68 -0.58
CA PHE A 10 17.83 -10.47 -0.81
C PHE A 10 17.08 -10.82 0.49
N ILE A 11 17.79 -11.17 1.57
CA ILE A 11 17.18 -11.41 2.89
C ILE A 11 16.54 -10.12 3.45
N LYS A 12 17.19 -8.96 3.25
CA LYS A 12 16.65 -7.67 3.67
C LYS A 12 15.40 -7.31 2.85
N GLU A 13 15.45 -7.47 1.53
CA GLU A 13 14.34 -7.28 0.59
C GLU A 13 13.15 -8.18 0.96
N TYR A 14 13.40 -9.45 1.24
CA TYR A 14 12.40 -10.41 1.72
C TYR A 14 11.80 -10.00 3.07
N SER A 15 12.62 -9.53 4.01
CA SER A 15 12.12 -9.08 5.32
C SER A 15 11.20 -7.87 5.20
N GLU A 16 11.43 -7.00 4.23
CA GLU A 16 10.69 -5.76 4.00
C GLU A 16 9.47 -5.91 3.07
N SER A 17 9.33 -7.04 2.34
CA SER A 17 8.18 -7.30 1.46
C SER A 17 6.87 -7.62 2.19
N GLN A 18 5.73 -7.46 1.49
CA GLN A 18 4.39 -7.65 2.04
C GLN A 18 4.16 -9.09 2.54
N LYS A 19 3.26 -9.26 3.51
CA LYS A 19 2.99 -10.57 4.14
C LYS A 19 2.52 -11.63 3.13
N THR A 20 1.89 -11.22 2.04
CA THR A 20 1.42 -12.09 0.95
C THR A 20 2.57 -12.72 0.17
N ASP A 21 3.59 -11.93 -0.17
CA ASP A 21 4.72 -12.43 -0.97
C ASP A 21 5.58 -13.42 -0.17
N LYS A 22 5.65 -13.24 1.15
CA LYS A 22 6.29 -14.18 2.08
C LYS A 22 5.62 -15.56 2.08
N ILE A 23 4.31 -15.61 1.84
CA ILE A 23 3.55 -16.87 1.84
C ILE A 23 3.79 -17.65 0.55
N SER A 24 4.02 -16.98 -0.59
CA SER A 24 4.32 -17.63 -1.87
C SER A 24 5.61 -18.45 -1.88
N PHE A 25 6.53 -18.22 -0.93
CA PHE A 25 7.74 -19.02 -0.78
C PHE A 25 7.54 -20.33 -0.03
N ILE A 26 6.48 -20.46 0.77
CA ILE A 26 6.27 -21.64 1.62
C ILE A 26 6.08 -22.93 0.78
N PRO A 27 5.25 -22.94 -0.29
CA PRO A 27 5.00 -24.15 -1.06
C PRO A 27 6.24 -24.73 -1.76
N PRO A 28 7.04 -23.95 -2.52
CA PRO A 28 8.22 -24.49 -3.21
C PRO A 28 9.27 -25.08 -2.24
N PHE A 29 9.48 -24.45 -1.09
CA PHE A 29 10.39 -24.98 -0.07
C PHE A 29 9.86 -26.26 0.59
N PHE A 30 8.55 -26.35 0.82
CA PHE A 30 7.94 -27.54 1.39
C PHE A 30 8.01 -28.74 0.42
N ILE A 31 7.75 -28.51 -0.87
CA ILE A 31 7.89 -29.52 -1.92
C ILE A 31 9.34 -30.01 -2.00
N LEU A 32 10.32 -29.09 -1.97
CA LEU A 32 11.74 -29.44 -2.02
C LEU A 32 12.17 -30.30 -0.82
N ILE A 33 11.63 -30.05 0.38
CA ILE A 33 11.88 -30.90 1.57
C ILE A 33 11.33 -32.32 1.34
N LEU A 34 10.12 -32.45 0.80
CA LEU A 34 9.53 -33.76 0.50
C LEU A 34 10.34 -34.52 -0.56
N GLU A 35 10.81 -33.84 -1.59
CA GLU A 35 11.67 -34.42 -2.62
C GLU A 35 13.00 -34.94 -2.05
N ILE A 36 13.63 -34.21 -1.13
CA ILE A 36 14.85 -34.67 -0.44
C ILE A 36 14.57 -35.95 0.36
N ILE A 37 13.44 -36.02 1.06
CA ILE A 37 13.04 -37.22 1.82
C ILE A 37 12.84 -38.40 0.86
N LEU A 38 12.16 -38.19 -0.27
CA LEU A 38 11.92 -39.20 -1.29
C LEU A 38 13.22 -39.70 -1.92
N ILE A 39 14.16 -38.81 -2.25
CA ILE A 39 15.48 -39.19 -2.76
C ILE A 39 16.25 -40.00 -1.72
N THR A 40 16.23 -39.57 -0.45
CA THR A 40 16.92 -40.28 0.64
C THR A 40 16.37 -41.69 0.82
N HIS A 41 15.04 -41.83 0.80
CA HIS A 41 14.40 -43.12 0.92
C HIS A 41 14.67 -44.02 -0.30
N ALA A 42 14.59 -43.48 -1.52
CA ALA A 42 14.85 -44.21 -2.74
C ALA A 42 16.33 -44.67 -2.87
N LEU A 43 17.27 -43.90 -2.30
CA LEU A 43 18.68 -44.31 -2.18
C LEU A 43 18.85 -45.51 -1.25
N ILE A 44 18.14 -45.53 -0.11
CA ILE A 44 18.18 -46.66 0.84
C ILE A 44 17.63 -47.94 0.19
N GLU A 45 16.55 -47.81 -0.60
CA GLU A 45 15.93 -48.94 -1.30
C GLU A 45 16.59 -49.30 -2.64
N ASN A 46 17.62 -48.56 -3.07
CA ASN A 46 18.26 -48.67 -4.39
C ASN A 46 17.27 -48.60 -5.57
N ASN A 47 16.19 -47.83 -5.43
CA ASN A 47 15.17 -47.68 -6.47
C ASN A 47 15.56 -46.58 -7.46
N ILE A 48 16.37 -46.96 -8.46
CA ILE A 48 16.93 -46.05 -9.47
C ILE A 48 15.84 -45.28 -10.24
N PHE A 49 14.68 -45.90 -10.49
CA PHE A 49 13.58 -45.25 -11.22
C PHE A 49 12.97 -44.09 -10.43
N VAL A 50 12.73 -44.28 -9.13
CA VAL A 50 12.22 -43.24 -8.23
C VAL A 50 13.23 -42.10 -8.08
N ILE A 51 14.54 -42.42 -8.03
CA ILE A 51 15.60 -41.40 -7.98
C ILE A 51 15.53 -40.50 -9.22
N TRP A 52 15.43 -41.06 -10.42
CA TRP A 52 15.35 -40.28 -11.66
C TRP A 52 14.12 -39.38 -11.74
N LEU A 53 12.94 -39.91 -11.39
CA LEU A 53 11.71 -39.11 -11.38
C LEU A 53 11.77 -37.98 -10.35
N THR A 54 12.29 -38.25 -9.16
CA THR A 54 12.40 -37.24 -8.10
C THR A 54 13.45 -36.18 -8.45
N LEU A 55 14.51 -36.53 -9.18
CA LEU A 55 15.49 -35.56 -9.67
C LEU A 55 14.86 -34.53 -10.63
N ILE A 56 13.96 -34.96 -11.50
CA ILE A 56 13.23 -34.06 -12.41
C ILE A 56 12.36 -33.10 -11.61
N LEU A 57 11.66 -33.60 -10.59
CA LEU A 57 10.84 -32.79 -9.68
C LEU A 57 11.69 -31.74 -8.94
N VAL A 58 12.87 -32.12 -8.45
CA VAL A 58 13.83 -31.18 -7.83
C VAL A 58 14.22 -30.04 -8.77
N ILE A 59 14.45 -30.33 -10.05
CA ILE A 59 14.78 -29.29 -11.04
C ILE A 59 13.61 -28.31 -11.20
N ILE A 60 12.39 -28.81 -11.28
CA ILE A 60 11.17 -27.98 -11.39
C ILE A 60 11.03 -27.11 -10.14
N SER A 61 11.17 -27.69 -8.94
CA SER A 61 11.09 -26.98 -7.66
C SER A 61 12.16 -25.88 -7.53
N ILE A 62 13.38 -26.11 -8.02
CA ILE A 62 14.43 -25.07 -8.08
C ILE A 62 14.03 -23.93 -9.02
N ILE A 63 13.46 -24.23 -10.18
CA ILE A 63 13.00 -23.21 -11.13
C ILE A 63 11.88 -22.37 -10.51
N GLU A 64 10.92 -22.99 -9.83
CA GLU A 64 9.84 -22.28 -9.12
C GLU A 64 10.40 -21.32 -8.07
N ILE A 65 11.36 -21.76 -7.25
CA ILE A 65 12.03 -20.90 -6.27
C ILE A 65 12.69 -19.68 -6.93
N ILE A 66 13.30 -19.85 -8.11
CA ILE A 66 13.92 -18.75 -8.86
C ILE A 66 12.85 -17.77 -9.38
N PHE A 67 11.73 -18.28 -9.90
CA PHE A 67 10.63 -17.43 -10.38
C PHE A 67 10.01 -16.61 -9.27
N VAL A 68 9.67 -17.24 -8.14
CA VAL A 68 9.13 -16.53 -6.96
C VAL A 68 10.15 -15.50 -6.44
N ALA A 69 11.46 -15.82 -6.45
CA ALA A 69 12.49 -14.87 -6.07
C ALA A 69 12.58 -13.64 -6.99
N ARG A 70 12.39 -13.82 -8.31
CA ARG A 70 12.34 -12.71 -9.27
C ARG A 70 11.11 -11.84 -9.05
N GLU A 71 9.96 -12.46 -8.86
CA GLU A 71 8.69 -11.76 -8.61
C GLU A 71 8.77 -10.87 -7.37
N ILE A 72 9.37 -11.36 -6.27
CA ILE A 72 9.60 -10.52 -5.07
C ILE A 72 10.56 -9.38 -5.35
N HIS A 73 11.63 -9.60 -6.11
CA HIS A 73 12.58 -8.53 -6.41
C HIS A 73 11.93 -7.42 -7.25
N GLU A 74 11.09 -7.78 -8.22
CA GLU A 74 10.32 -6.84 -9.03
C GLU A 74 9.25 -6.09 -8.20
N HIS A 75 8.54 -6.80 -7.32
CA HIS A 75 7.59 -6.18 -6.39
C HIS A 75 8.27 -5.26 -5.36
N TYR A 76 9.45 -5.62 -4.86
CA TYR A 76 10.20 -4.78 -3.94
C TYR A 76 10.72 -3.52 -4.64
N LEU A 77 11.26 -3.64 -5.85
CA LEU A 77 11.76 -2.51 -6.62
C LEU A 77 10.64 -1.52 -6.98
N SER A 78 9.50 -2.01 -7.48
CA SER A 78 8.32 -1.18 -7.75
C SER A 78 7.80 -0.53 -6.47
N SER A 79 7.60 -1.29 -5.39
CA SER A 79 7.05 -0.75 -4.14
C SER A 79 7.96 0.28 -3.46
N ASN A 80 9.28 0.14 -3.51
CA ASN A 80 10.19 1.11 -2.89
C ASN A 80 10.37 2.36 -3.76
N PHE A 81 10.46 2.20 -5.08
CA PHE A 81 10.52 3.31 -6.01
C PHE A 81 9.23 4.14 -5.93
N ASP A 82 8.07 3.48 -5.95
CA ASP A 82 6.76 4.14 -5.83
C ASP A 82 6.61 4.85 -4.50
N ARG A 83 7.09 4.25 -3.40
CA ARG A 83 7.00 4.86 -2.08
C ARG A 83 7.90 6.09 -1.95
N GLU A 84 9.15 6.02 -2.38
CA GLU A 84 10.06 7.16 -2.34
C GLU A 84 9.57 8.28 -3.28
N LEU A 85 9.11 7.92 -4.48
CA LEU A 85 8.52 8.85 -5.43
C LEU A 85 7.27 9.51 -4.87
N THR A 86 6.38 8.74 -4.24
CA THR A 86 5.15 9.25 -3.60
C THR A 86 5.50 10.27 -2.51
N ILE A 87 6.44 9.97 -1.61
CA ILE A 87 6.84 10.90 -0.54
C ILE A 87 7.41 12.19 -1.13
N ARG A 88 8.34 12.08 -2.09
CA ARG A 88 8.95 13.26 -2.71
C ARG A 88 7.93 14.10 -3.47
N LEU A 89 7.01 13.45 -4.18
CA LEU A 89 5.96 14.13 -4.94
C LEU A 89 4.94 14.78 -4.00
N ASP A 90 4.65 14.16 -2.84
CA ASP A 90 3.78 14.71 -1.81
C ASP A 90 4.37 15.99 -1.21
N ASP A 91 5.62 15.94 -0.75
CA ASP A 91 6.36 17.10 -0.24
C ASP A 91 6.40 18.22 -1.29
N PHE A 92 6.63 17.87 -2.55
CA PHE A 92 6.66 18.82 -3.66
C PHE A 92 5.30 19.48 -3.92
N ILE A 93 4.20 18.72 -3.88
CA ILE A 93 2.83 19.25 -4.01
C ILE A 93 2.53 20.24 -2.88
N ILE A 94 2.92 19.90 -1.65
CA ILE A 94 2.74 20.75 -0.46
C ILE A 94 3.55 22.04 -0.61
N GLU A 95 4.81 21.95 -1.04
CA GLU A 95 5.71 23.10 -1.16
C GLU A 95 5.26 24.07 -2.27
N LYS A 96 4.95 23.56 -3.46
CA LYS A 96 4.55 24.42 -4.59
C LYS A 96 3.13 24.95 -4.46
N ASN A 97 2.27 24.30 -3.66
CA ASN A 97 0.87 24.68 -3.43
C ASN A 97 0.06 24.89 -4.73
N GLU A 98 0.42 24.15 -5.78
CA GLU A 98 -0.24 24.21 -7.09
C GLU A 98 -1.44 23.25 -7.10
N LYS A 99 -2.55 23.68 -7.71
CA LYS A 99 -3.81 22.90 -7.70
C LYS A 99 -4.04 22.13 -8.99
N ASN A 100 -3.20 22.35 -9.99
CA ASN A 100 -3.26 21.66 -11.25
C ASN A 100 -2.22 20.53 -11.32
N VAL A 101 -2.71 19.28 -11.34
CA VAL A 101 -1.89 18.06 -11.47
C VAL A 101 -0.93 18.15 -12.66
N GLN A 102 -1.41 18.62 -13.81
CA GLN A 102 -0.60 18.68 -15.02
C GLN A 102 0.60 19.63 -14.87
N LYS A 103 0.38 20.78 -14.22
CA LYS A 103 1.46 21.73 -13.93
C LYS A 103 2.42 21.18 -12.89
N ILE A 104 1.93 20.51 -11.85
CA ILE A 104 2.78 19.86 -10.84
C ILE A 104 3.72 18.86 -11.52
N VAL A 105 3.16 17.98 -12.34
CA VAL A 105 3.94 16.94 -13.05
C VAL A 105 4.96 17.56 -13.99
N GLU A 106 4.59 18.64 -14.70
CA GLU A 106 5.50 19.35 -15.58
C GLU A 106 6.67 20.00 -14.82
N ILE A 107 6.39 20.71 -13.73
CA ILE A 107 7.44 21.33 -12.90
C ILE A 107 8.32 20.26 -12.25
N PHE A 108 7.72 19.17 -11.75
CA PHE A 108 8.44 18.07 -11.12
C PHE A 108 9.40 17.37 -12.11
N ILE A 109 8.96 17.11 -13.34
CA ILE A 109 9.81 16.49 -14.37
C ILE A 109 10.92 17.45 -14.82
N ASN A 110 10.62 18.75 -14.90
CA ASN A 110 11.65 19.75 -15.23
C ASN A 110 12.73 19.86 -14.15
N GLU A 111 12.36 19.75 -12.86
CA GLU A 111 13.32 19.74 -11.74
C GLU A 111 14.03 18.38 -11.60
N HIS A 112 13.42 17.29 -12.08
CA HIS A 112 13.97 15.93 -12.03
C HIS A 112 13.83 15.19 -13.37
N PRO A 113 14.68 15.50 -14.37
CA PRO A 113 14.56 14.95 -15.72
C PRO A 113 14.75 13.42 -15.76
N ASN A 114 15.38 12.83 -14.74
CA ASN A 114 15.56 11.39 -14.62
C ASN A 114 14.24 10.60 -14.55
N TYR A 115 13.11 11.27 -14.28
CA TYR A 115 11.79 10.65 -14.19
C TYR A 115 10.93 10.86 -15.45
N GLU A 116 11.48 11.45 -16.52
CA GLU A 116 10.74 11.74 -17.76
C GLU A 116 10.11 10.47 -18.37
N THR A 117 10.80 9.33 -18.30
CA THR A 117 10.30 8.04 -18.79
C THR A 117 9.07 7.53 -18.03
N ASN A 118 8.85 8.01 -16.80
CA ASN A 118 7.79 7.55 -15.90
C ASN A 118 6.68 8.60 -15.75
N ARG A 119 6.58 9.57 -16.67
CA ARG A 119 5.62 10.69 -16.62
C ARG A 119 4.18 10.28 -16.33
N ASN A 120 3.70 9.19 -16.92
CA ASN A 120 2.33 8.70 -16.70
C ASN A 120 2.11 8.21 -15.27
N GLU A 121 3.07 7.49 -14.72
CA GLU A 121 3.04 6.97 -13.35
C GLU A 121 3.05 8.13 -12.34
N ILE A 122 3.92 9.11 -12.54
CA ILE A 122 3.96 10.34 -11.72
C ILE A 122 2.63 11.08 -11.78
N TYR A 123 2.01 11.17 -12.96
CA TYR A 123 0.69 11.81 -13.09
C TYR A 123 -0.38 11.09 -12.26
N HIS A 124 -0.42 9.76 -12.31
CA HIS A 124 -1.37 8.99 -11.52
C HIS A 124 -1.13 9.12 -10.01
N ILE A 125 0.12 9.07 -9.57
CA ILE A 125 0.49 9.27 -8.16
C ILE A 125 0.12 10.68 -7.70
N ALA A 126 0.42 11.72 -8.50
CA ALA A 126 0.04 13.10 -8.19
C ALA A 126 -1.47 13.26 -8.07
N CYS A 127 -2.26 12.66 -8.99
CA CYS A 127 -3.71 12.64 -8.88
C CYS A 127 -4.20 12.05 -7.56
N GLN A 128 -3.64 10.90 -7.15
CA GLN A 128 -4.02 10.22 -5.91
C GLN A 128 -3.67 11.05 -4.66
N ILE A 129 -2.48 11.65 -4.62
CA ILE A 129 -2.04 12.52 -3.53
C ILE A 129 -2.98 13.72 -3.41
N MET A 130 -3.25 14.40 -4.53
CA MET A 130 -4.11 15.59 -4.52
C MET A 130 -5.55 15.27 -4.13
N GLU A 131 -6.08 14.11 -4.53
CA GLU A 131 -7.39 13.65 -4.10
C GLU A 131 -7.42 13.37 -2.58
N THR A 132 -6.34 12.79 -2.05
CA THR A 132 -6.18 12.53 -0.61
C THR A 132 -6.15 13.84 0.17
N HIS A 133 -5.32 14.81 -0.23
CA HIS A 133 -5.28 16.15 0.38
C HIS A 133 -6.64 16.84 0.34
N LYS A 134 -7.34 16.77 -0.79
CA LYS A 134 -8.68 17.35 -0.92
C LYS A 134 -9.67 16.71 0.04
N LYS A 135 -9.61 15.38 0.22
CA LYS A 135 -10.44 14.64 1.15
C LYS A 135 -10.14 15.04 2.59
N GLU A 136 -8.87 15.09 2.99
CA GLU A 136 -8.46 15.50 4.33
C GLU A 136 -8.87 16.95 4.65
N LEU A 137 -8.70 17.87 3.70
CA LEU A 137 -9.14 19.26 3.84
C LEU A 137 -10.66 19.36 4.00
N TRP A 138 -11.41 18.56 3.26
CA TRP A 138 -12.87 18.49 3.38
C TRP A 138 -13.28 17.96 4.76
N GLU A 139 -12.64 16.89 5.25
CA GLU A 139 -12.92 16.29 6.57
C GLU A 139 -12.57 17.27 7.71
N LYS A 140 -11.40 17.92 7.66
CA LYS A 140 -11.02 18.98 8.62
C LYS A 140 -12.02 20.13 8.63
N THR A 141 -12.47 20.57 7.46
CA THR A 141 -13.45 21.66 7.35
C THR A 141 -14.80 21.26 7.94
N LEU A 142 -15.26 20.04 7.65
CA LEU A 142 -16.47 19.46 8.22
C LEU A 142 -16.38 19.40 9.75
N GLU A 143 -15.26 18.89 10.29
CA GLU A 143 -15.05 18.78 11.74
C GLU A 143 -15.07 20.17 12.40
N ILE A 144 -14.39 21.18 11.84
CA ILE A 144 -14.40 22.55 12.39
C ILE A 144 -15.81 23.13 12.41
N ARG A 145 -16.56 23.01 11.31
CA ARG A 145 -17.93 23.56 11.20
C ARG A 145 -18.88 22.84 12.13
N LEU A 146 -18.80 21.52 12.17
CA LEU A 146 -19.64 20.69 13.00
C LEU A 146 -19.36 20.93 14.48
N LYS A 147 -18.09 21.05 14.89
CA LYS A 147 -17.70 21.41 16.27
C LYS A 147 -18.31 22.75 16.67
N LYS A 148 -18.18 23.78 15.83
CA LYS A 148 -18.81 25.10 16.09
C LYS A 148 -20.32 25.00 16.20
N TYR A 149 -20.95 24.15 15.37
CA TYR A 149 -22.39 23.96 15.38
C TYR A 149 -22.88 23.23 16.62
N VAL A 150 -22.23 22.12 17.00
CA VAL A 150 -22.55 21.32 18.19
C VAL A 150 -22.37 22.16 19.46
N LEU A 151 -21.27 22.90 19.60
CA LEU A 151 -21.04 23.77 20.77
C LEU A 151 -22.11 24.85 20.92
N LYS A 152 -22.65 25.36 19.81
CA LYS A 152 -23.74 26.36 19.84
C LYS A 152 -25.11 25.73 20.14
N ASN A 153 -25.25 24.42 19.94
CA ASN A 153 -26.51 23.68 19.91
C ASN A 153 -26.42 22.42 20.80
N SER A 154 -25.77 22.53 21.96
CA SER A 154 -25.45 21.41 22.85
C SER A 154 -26.66 20.67 23.42
N ASN A 155 -27.84 21.30 23.39
CA ASN A 155 -29.07 20.77 23.97
C ASN A 155 -29.88 19.90 22.99
N TYR A 156 -29.45 19.80 21.73
CA TYR A 156 -30.15 19.01 20.71
C TYR A 156 -29.67 17.55 20.71
N SER A 157 -30.57 16.64 20.35
CA SER A 157 -30.23 15.24 20.12
C SER A 157 -29.35 15.07 18.88
N MET A 158 -28.63 13.95 18.79
CA MET A 158 -27.78 13.63 17.64
C MET A 158 -28.50 13.75 16.30
N ARG A 159 -29.76 13.30 16.25
CA ARG A 159 -30.56 13.32 15.02
C ARG A 159 -30.90 14.76 14.61
N GLU A 160 -31.31 15.58 15.56
CA GLU A 160 -31.62 17.00 15.34
C GLU A 160 -30.39 17.81 14.95
N ILE A 161 -29.24 17.56 15.59
CA ILE A 161 -27.97 18.19 15.22
C ILE A 161 -27.64 17.86 13.77
N LEU A 162 -27.80 16.61 13.37
CA LEU A 162 -27.42 16.13 12.04
C LEU A 162 -28.36 16.64 10.96
N ASP A 163 -29.66 16.55 11.17
CA ASP A 163 -30.68 17.04 10.24
C ASP A 163 -30.55 18.56 10.04
N ASN A 164 -30.47 19.32 11.13
CA ASN A 164 -30.33 20.78 11.07
C ASN A 164 -28.96 21.23 10.51
N PHE A 165 -27.89 20.49 10.79
CA PHE A 165 -26.56 20.77 10.22
C PHE A 165 -26.55 20.54 8.71
N MET A 166 -27.14 19.44 8.27
CA MET A 166 -27.22 19.08 6.84
C MET A 166 -28.12 20.04 6.07
N ASP A 167 -29.21 20.51 6.68
CA ASP A 167 -30.06 21.57 6.10
C ASP A 167 -29.32 22.90 5.97
N LYS A 168 -28.53 23.26 6.98
CA LYS A 168 -27.71 24.49 6.96
C LYS A 168 -26.54 24.41 5.98
N PHE A 169 -25.98 23.23 5.76
CA PHE A 169 -24.82 22.99 4.89
C PHE A 169 -25.14 21.89 3.86
N PRO A 170 -25.93 22.22 2.82
CA PRO A 170 -26.43 21.25 1.86
C PRO A 170 -25.30 20.56 1.06
N GLU A 171 -24.09 21.12 0.99
CA GLU A 171 -22.94 20.48 0.36
C GLU A 171 -22.57 19.13 0.98
N TYR A 172 -22.89 18.93 2.27
CA TYR A 172 -22.61 17.69 2.98
C TYR A 172 -23.70 16.64 2.78
N LYS A 173 -24.91 17.03 2.35
CA LYS A 173 -26.00 16.09 2.01
C LYS A 173 -25.63 15.10 0.90
N LYS A 174 -24.65 15.45 0.05
CA LYS A 174 -24.15 14.55 -1.01
C LYS A 174 -23.38 13.34 -0.46
N TYR A 175 -22.92 13.39 0.79
CA TYR A 175 -22.05 12.35 1.38
C TYR A 175 -22.50 11.94 2.80
N PRO A 176 -23.75 11.49 3.00
CA PRO A 176 -24.28 11.21 4.33
C PRO A 176 -23.42 10.17 5.08
N GLY A 177 -23.02 9.09 4.40
CA GLY A 177 -22.21 8.02 4.98
C GLY A 177 -20.82 8.45 5.49
N ARG A 178 -20.29 9.60 5.05
CA ARG A 178 -19.03 10.17 5.61
C ARG A 178 -19.28 11.12 6.77
N VAL A 179 -20.43 11.80 6.77
CA VAL A 179 -20.79 12.78 7.81
C VAL A 179 -21.22 12.06 9.09
N TYR A 180 -22.04 11.00 9.00
CA TYR A 180 -22.57 10.26 10.15
C TYR A 180 -21.48 9.78 11.14
N PRO A 181 -20.40 9.10 10.71
CA PRO A 181 -19.37 8.62 11.64
C PRO A 181 -18.63 9.76 12.36
N ILE A 182 -18.40 10.88 11.68
CA ILE A 182 -17.70 12.06 12.24
C ILE A 182 -18.57 12.73 13.30
N VAL A 183 -19.87 12.86 13.03
CA VAL A 183 -20.85 13.40 13.99
C VAL A 183 -20.96 12.50 15.22
N ALA A 184 -21.09 11.18 15.02
CA ALA A 184 -21.16 10.21 16.11
C ALA A 184 -19.94 10.31 17.04
N LYS A 185 -18.73 10.31 16.44
CA LYS A 185 -17.47 10.43 17.16
C LYS A 185 -17.35 11.74 17.94
N MET A 186 -17.84 12.85 17.39
CA MET A 186 -17.80 14.14 18.08
C MET A 186 -18.79 14.23 19.23
N ILE A 187 -20.02 13.75 19.05
CA ILE A 187 -21.00 13.73 20.14
C ILE A 187 -20.49 12.87 21.28
N GLU A 188 -19.97 11.66 21.01
CA GLU A 188 -19.37 10.82 22.06
C GLU A 188 -18.27 11.56 22.83
N LYS A 189 -17.41 12.32 22.13
CA LYS A 189 -16.34 13.13 22.73
C LYS A 189 -16.84 14.27 23.61
N TYR A 190 -18.00 14.85 23.31
CA TYR A 190 -18.56 16.02 24.01
C TYR A 190 -19.67 15.70 25.02
N THR A 191 -20.19 14.47 25.04
CA THR A 191 -21.22 14.02 26.01
C THR A 191 -20.65 13.19 27.16
N LYS A 192 -19.37 12.78 27.09
CA LYS A 192 -18.65 12.04 28.15
C LYS A 192 -17.83 12.92 29.11
N ASN A 193 -17.92 14.25 29.00
CA ASN A 193 -17.39 15.23 29.96
C ASN A 193 -18.54 15.96 30.63
#